data_AF-A0A4R9FQ42-F1
#
_entry.id   AF-A0A4R9FQ42-F1
#
_cell.length_a   1.000
_cell.length_b   1.000
_cell.length_c   1.000
_cell.angle_alpha   90.00
_cell.angle_beta   90.00
_cell.angle_gamma   90.00
#
_symmetry.space_group_name_H-M   'P 1'
#
loop_
_entity.id
_entity.type
_entity.pdbx_description
1 polymer ?
#
loop_
_entity_poly.entity_id
_entity_poly.type
_entity_poly.pdbx_seq_one_letter_code
_entity_poly.pdbx_strand_id
1 'polypeptide(L)'
;MIHKEIDENRTREEKISSLNRFIELHPLVEIQDLYKWLYYGEFGEIVIQEFYSEKKTAPVLHSMLEGLRSDSDLNLAPERVWEPLGFSQRYLMVYLTPYYNLEYPLMRVVNLIQRSSAFQGYRMRFKLDWILLKDEIVSRNMGFSKQDFINFEDRIQFHQLPELDFSDSFKVNYPATTRIVATKLFFEYFPEFSQEPKGFTLLEDEAGSSVPEEEEEIVYPRWEGEAL
;
A
#
# COMPACT_ATOMS: atom_id res chain seq x y z
N MET A 1 -15.00 -22.67 6.52
CA MET A 1 -15.22 -21.53 7.43
C MET A 1 -14.75 -20.29 6.70
N ILE A 2 -15.70 -19.47 6.28
CA ILE A 2 -15.46 -18.28 5.47
C ILE A 2 -14.93 -17.25 6.46
N HIS A 3 -13.61 -17.03 6.46
CA HIS A 3 -13.03 -15.93 7.20
C HIS A 3 -13.72 -14.66 6.75
N LYS A 4 -14.31 -13.96 7.72
CA LYS A 4 -14.74 -12.56 7.63
C LYS A 4 -13.59 -11.78 6.99
N GLU A 5 -13.61 -11.67 5.66
CA GLU A 5 -12.85 -10.65 4.97
C GLU A 5 -13.40 -9.34 5.48
N ILE A 6 -12.61 -8.68 6.30
CA ILE A 6 -12.97 -7.41 6.90
C ILE A 6 -13.33 -6.51 5.74
N ASP A 7 -14.58 -6.05 5.79
CA ASP A 7 -15.17 -5.00 5.00
C ASP A 7 -14.45 -3.69 5.39
N GLU A 8 -13.15 -3.59 5.07
CA GLU A 8 -12.33 -2.38 5.20
C GLU A 8 -12.70 -1.43 4.04
N ASN A 9 -13.98 -1.05 3.95
CA ASN A 9 -14.40 0.05 3.10
C ASN A 9 -13.92 1.35 3.76
N ARG A 10 -12.67 1.70 3.47
CA ARG A 10 -12.07 2.99 3.84
C ARG A 10 -12.99 4.14 3.44
N THR A 11 -13.01 5.18 4.26
CA THR A 11 -13.87 6.33 4.03
C THR A 11 -13.45 7.06 2.76
N ARG A 12 -14.35 7.88 2.21
CA ARG A 12 -14.04 8.66 1.01
C ARG A 12 -12.84 9.57 1.26
N GLU A 13 -12.78 10.18 2.44
CA GLU A 13 -11.74 11.09 2.89
C GLU A 13 -10.36 10.39 2.94
N GLU A 14 -10.31 9.16 3.45
CA GLU A 14 -9.08 8.35 3.49
C GLU A 14 -8.58 7.97 2.10
N LYS A 15 -9.50 7.62 1.19
CA LYS A 15 -9.18 7.31 -0.21
C LYS A 15 -8.61 8.55 -0.92
N ILE A 16 -9.24 9.70 -0.72
CA ILE A 16 -8.77 10.98 -1.24
C ILE A 16 -7.39 11.35 -0.68
N SER A 17 -7.18 11.18 0.63
CA SER A 17 -5.88 11.43 1.28
C SER A 17 -4.78 10.56 0.67
N SER A 18 -5.10 9.27 0.41
CA SER A 18 -4.18 8.33 -0.24
C SER A 18 -3.84 8.75 -1.67
N LEU A 19 -4.83 9.22 -2.44
CA LEU A 19 -4.63 9.75 -3.79
C LEU A 19 -3.73 11.00 -3.78
N ASN A 20 -4.03 11.96 -2.90
CA ASN A 20 -3.26 13.19 -2.78
C ASN A 20 -1.80 12.88 -2.50
N ARG A 21 -1.54 12.01 -1.53
CA ARG A 21 -0.19 11.58 -1.18
C ARG A 21 0.51 10.94 -2.39
N PHE A 22 -0.16 10.06 -3.13
CA PHE A 22 0.44 9.45 -4.32
C PHE A 22 0.82 10.50 -5.38
N ILE A 23 -0.06 11.47 -5.65
CA ILE A 23 0.20 12.52 -6.65
C ILE A 23 1.30 13.48 -6.17
N GLU A 24 1.33 13.83 -4.89
CA GLU A 24 2.39 14.67 -4.31
C GLU A 24 3.78 14.03 -4.44
N LEU A 25 3.85 12.70 -4.34
CA LEU A 25 5.10 11.96 -4.47
C LEU A 25 5.51 11.75 -5.91
N HIS A 26 4.54 11.66 -6.80
CA HIS A 26 4.74 11.36 -8.21
C HIS A 26 4.10 12.45 -9.08
N PRO A 27 4.62 13.71 -9.07
CA PRO A 27 4.01 14.83 -9.79
C PRO A 27 3.96 14.67 -11.32
N LEU A 28 4.72 13.72 -11.88
CA LEU A 28 4.79 13.40 -13.31
C LEU A 28 4.00 12.13 -13.69
N VAL A 29 3.08 11.73 -12.82
CA VAL A 29 2.22 10.55 -13.00
C VAL A 29 1.27 10.72 -14.19
N GLU A 30 1.07 9.67 -14.98
CA GLU A 30 0.06 9.60 -16.04
C GLU A 30 -1.18 8.81 -15.61
N ILE A 31 -2.27 8.87 -16.39
CA ILE A 31 -3.50 8.08 -16.14
C ILE A 31 -3.19 6.58 -16.03
N GLN A 32 -2.22 6.09 -16.82
CA GLN A 32 -1.77 4.70 -16.77
C GLN A 32 -1.17 4.33 -15.43
N ASP A 33 -0.41 5.23 -14.82
CA ASP A 33 0.25 5.01 -13.53
C ASP A 33 -0.76 5.06 -12.39
N LEU A 34 -1.75 5.95 -12.47
CA LEU A 34 -2.89 5.98 -11.55
C LEU A 34 -3.70 4.70 -11.62
N TYR A 35 -3.94 4.18 -12.83
CA TYR A 35 -4.59 2.90 -13.05
C TYR A 35 -3.77 1.78 -12.42
N LYS A 36 -2.46 1.72 -12.69
CA LYS A 36 -1.57 0.67 -12.17
C LYS A 36 -1.44 0.71 -10.65
N TRP A 37 -1.31 1.90 -10.06
CA TRP A 37 -1.30 2.12 -8.62
C TRP A 37 -2.58 1.59 -7.97
N LEU A 38 -3.75 1.93 -8.54
CA LEU A 38 -5.03 1.43 -8.04
C LEU A 38 -5.16 -0.08 -8.25
N TYR A 39 -4.68 -0.58 -9.39
CA TYR A 39 -4.76 -1.99 -9.78
C TYR A 39 -3.97 -2.86 -8.82
N TYR A 40 -2.71 -2.52 -8.57
CA TYR A 40 -1.90 -3.21 -7.58
C TYR A 40 -2.45 -3.08 -6.17
N GLY A 41 -3.04 -1.94 -5.82
CA GLY A 41 -3.74 -1.79 -4.55
C GLY A 41 -4.92 -2.74 -4.38
N GLU A 42 -5.54 -3.26 -5.45
CA GLU A 42 -6.68 -4.15 -5.37
C GLU A 42 -6.32 -5.63 -5.61
N PHE A 43 -5.48 -5.89 -6.62
CA PHE A 43 -5.18 -7.23 -7.12
C PHE A 43 -3.78 -7.73 -6.73
N GLY A 44 -2.88 -6.84 -6.30
CA GLY A 44 -1.45 -7.16 -6.14
C GLY A 44 -0.77 -7.43 -7.48
N GLU A 45 0.42 -8.02 -7.43
CA GLU A 45 1.20 -8.40 -8.63
C GLU A 45 0.82 -9.81 -9.09
N ILE A 46 0.18 -9.92 -10.27
CA ILE A 46 -0.39 -11.18 -10.77
C ILE A 46 0.71 -12.14 -11.25
N VAL A 47 1.79 -11.61 -11.83
CA VAL A 47 2.93 -12.41 -12.35
C VAL A 47 3.56 -13.30 -11.26
N ILE A 48 3.56 -12.82 -10.02
CA ILE A 48 4.04 -13.58 -8.86
C ILE A 48 3.06 -14.71 -8.50
N GLN A 49 1.76 -14.51 -8.65
CA GLN A 49 0.75 -15.48 -8.21
C GLN A 49 0.76 -16.80 -9.02
N GLU A 50 1.23 -16.79 -10.27
CA GLU A 50 1.30 -17.99 -11.11
C GLU A 50 2.66 -18.73 -11.02
N PHE A 51 3.76 -18.01 -10.76
CA PHE A 51 5.13 -18.56 -10.76
C PHE A 51 5.53 -19.30 -9.47
N TYR A 52 4.89 -19.05 -8.32
CA TYR A 52 5.23 -19.75 -7.07
C TYR A 52 4.64 -21.16 -6.94
N SER A 53 4.07 -21.70 -8.02
CA SER A 53 3.79 -23.13 -8.12
C SER A 53 5.07 -23.99 -8.14
N GLU A 54 6.25 -23.42 -8.44
CA GLU A 54 7.52 -24.16 -8.45
C GLU A 54 8.65 -23.52 -7.61
N LYS A 55 9.10 -24.28 -6.61
CA LYS A 55 10.07 -23.94 -5.54
C LYS A 55 11.48 -23.59 -6.04
N LYS A 56 11.79 -22.34 -6.41
CA LYS A 56 13.19 -21.87 -6.45
C LYS A 56 13.34 -20.45 -5.87
N THR A 57 14.11 -20.34 -4.79
CA THR A 57 14.49 -19.09 -4.09
C THR A 57 15.57 -18.29 -4.83
N ALA A 58 16.52 -18.97 -5.47
CA ALA A 58 17.65 -18.36 -6.14
C ALA A 58 17.28 -17.41 -7.32
N PRO A 59 16.29 -17.72 -8.19
CA PRO A 59 15.90 -16.83 -9.29
C PRO A 59 15.35 -15.48 -8.81
N VAL A 60 14.60 -15.47 -7.70
CA VAL A 60 13.98 -14.25 -7.16
C VAL A 60 15.03 -13.31 -6.60
N LEU A 61 15.99 -13.84 -5.83
CA LEU A 61 17.10 -13.05 -5.30
C LEU A 61 17.98 -12.52 -6.44
N HIS A 62 18.23 -13.33 -7.48
CA HIS A 62 19.02 -12.90 -8.62
C HIS A 62 18.36 -11.73 -9.35
N SER A 63 17.05 -11.80 -9.63
CA SER A 63 16.34 -10.69 -10.29
C SER A 63 16.29 -9.42 -9.43
N MET A 64 16.21 -9.55 -8.11
CA MET A 64 16.32 -8.40 -7.19
C MET A 64 17.70 -7.75 -7.27
N LEU A 65 18.77 -8.56 -7.28
CA LEU A 65 20.14 -8.05 -7.36
C LEU A 65 20.45 -7.41 -8.72
N GLU A 66 19.92 -7.95 -9.82
CA GLU A 66 20.02 -7.33 -11.14
C GLU A 66 19.28 -5.99 -11.20
N GLY A 67 18.09 -5.92 -10.60
CA GLY A 67 17.34 -4.67 -10.46
C GLY A 67 18.12 -3.63 -9.67
N LEU A 68 18.66 -3.98 -8.49
CA LEU A 68 19.47 -3.08 -7.66
C LEU A 68 20.71 -2.55 -8.37
N ARG A 69 21.36 -3.37 -9.21
CA ARG A 69 22.49 -2.91 -10.03
C ARG A 69 22.05 -1.86 -11.05
N SER A 70 20.91 -2.10 -11.70
CA SER A 70 20.33 -1.18 -12.67
C SER A 70 19.90 0.15 -12.01
N ASP A 71 19.39 0.08 -10.78
CA ASP A 71 19.04 1.26 -9.97
C ASP A 71 20.27 2.03 -9.48
N SER A 72 21.39 1.34 -9.17
CA SER A 72 22.59 2.00 -8.64
C SER A 72 23.23 2.98 -9.63
N ASP A 73 22.94 2.83 -10.92
CA ASP A 73 23.36 3.75 -11.98
C ASP A 73 22.45 4.99 -12.06
N LEU A 74 21.34 5.01 -11.33
CA LEU A 74 20.30 6.04 -11.35
C LEU A 74 20.24 6.74 -9.98
N ASN A 75 20.75 7.97 -9.90
CA ASN A 75 20.75 8.81 -8.67
C ASN A 75 19.35 9.29 -8.23
N LEU A 76 18.27 8.59 -8.61
CA LEU A 76 16.87 8.99 -8.43
C LEU A 76 16.09 8.03 -7.53
N ALA A 77 16.77 7.16 -6.80
CA ALA A 77 16.12 6.20 -5.91
C ALA A 77 15.30 6.94 -4.82
N PRO A 78 14.07 6.47 -4.52
CA PRO A 78 13.25 7.07 -3.49
C PRO A 78 13.86 6.88 -2.10
N GLU A 79 13.69 7.87 -1.22
CA GLU A 79 14.19 7.79 0.16
C GLU A 79 13.42 6.79 1.04
N ARG A 80 12.20 6.41 0.63
CA ARG A 80 11.29 5.58 1.44
C ARG A 80 11.43 4.11 1.09
N VAL A 81 11.35 3.24 2.09
CA VAL A 81 11.37 1.79 1.89
C VAL A 81 10.08 1.26 1.27
N TRP A 82 8.94 1.90 1.56
CA TRP A 82 7.65 1.41 1.09
C TRP A 82 6.63 2.52 0.89
N GLU A 83 5.61 2.25 0.09
CA GLU A 83 4.41 3.08 -0.04
C GLU A 83 3.14 2.24 -0.22
N PRO A 84 1.99 2.71 0.30
CA PRO A 84 0.72 2.01 0.14
C PRO A 84 0.15 2.17 -1.27
N LEU A 85 -0.48 1.11 -1.78
CA LEU A 85 -1.06 1.08 -3.11
C LEU A 85 -2.58 1.10 -3.09
N GLY A 86 -3.14 1.92 -4.00
CA GLY A 86 -4.57 2.08 -4.21
C GLY A 86 -5.36 2.50 -2.98
N PHE A 87 -6.68 2.46 -3.13
CA PHE A 87 -7.61 2.85 -2.08
C PHE A 87 -7.80 1.80 -1.00
N SER A 88 -7.66 0.53 -1.34
CA SER A 88 -7.82 -0.54 -0.35
C SER A 88 -6.62 -0.63 0.60
N GLN A 89 -5.43 -0.15 0.18
CA GLN A 89 -4.16 -0.26 0.91
C GLN A 89 -3.82 -1.67 1.40
N ARG A 90 -4.38 -2.71 0.76
CA ARG A 90 -4.08 -4.11 1.06
C ARG A 90 -2.68 -4.53 0.63
N TYR A 91 -2.07 -3.74 -0.25
CA TYR A 91 -0.74 -3.97 -0.77
C TYR A 91 0.14 -2.75 -0.58
N LEU A 92 1.44 -3.04 -0.44
CA LEU A 92 2.50 -2.06 -0.43
C LEU A 92 3.41 -2.29 -1.62
N MET A 93 3.93 -1.20 -2.17
CA MET A 93 5.10 -1.21 -3.03
C MET A 93 6.34 -1.04 -2.14
N VAL A 94 7.20 -2.05 -2.12
CA VAL A 94 8.47 -2.02 -1.39
C VAL A 94 9.58 -1.66 -2.36
N TYR A 95 10.27 -0.56 -2.09
CA TYR A 95 11.43 -0.09 -2.83
C TYR A 95 12.69 -0.81 -2.33
N LEU A 96 13.29 -1.63 -3.20
CA LEU A 96 14.40 -2.48 -2.80
C LEU A 96 15.69 -1.70 -2.58
N THR A 97 15.92 -0.63 -3.33
CA THR A 97 17.13 0.19 -3.23
C THR A 97 17.29 0.85 -1.85
N PRO A 98 16.33 1.65 -1.34
CA PRO A 98 16.42 2.18 0.01
C PRO A 98 16.44 1.10 1.08
N TYR A 99 15.69 0.00 0.89
CA TYR A 99 15.75 -1.17 1.79
C TYR A 99 17.16 -1.75 1.91
N TYR A 100 17.83 -1.93 0.77
CA TYR A 100 19.19 -2.46 0.69
C TYR A 100 20.23 -1.48 1.23
N ASN A 101 20.07 -0.17 0.97
CA ASN A 101 20.96 0.88 1.46
C ASN A 101 20.91 1.05 2.98
N LEU A 102 19.80 0.66 3.62
CA LEU A 102 19.67 0.57 5.07
C LEU A 102 20.23 -0.75 5.64
N GLU A 103 20.96 -1.52 4.82
CA GLU A 103 21.61 -2.79 5.18
C GLU A 103 20.63 -3.91 5.58
N TYR A 104 19.35 -3.81 5.20
CA TYR A 104 18.39 -4.88 5.48
C TYR A 104 18.57 -6.09 4.53
N PRO A 105 18.47 -7.33 5.03
CA PRO A 105 18.67 -8.51 4.19
C PRO A 105 17.53 -8.76 3.19
N LEU A 106 17.81 -8.69 1.88
CA LEU A 106 16.85 -8.98 0.80
C LEU A 106 16.16 -10.34 0.93
N MET A 107 16.84 -11.31 1.56
CA MET A 107 16.27 -12.63 1.84
C MET A 107 14.97 -12.57 2.65
N ARG A 108 14.78 -11.57 3.51
CA ARG A 108 13.50 -11.39 4.23
C ARG A 108 12.37 -11.05 3.28
N VAL A 109 12.62 -10.21 2.28
CA VAL A 109 11.64 -9.86 1.23
C VAL A 109 11.34 -11.08 0.35
N VAL A 110 12.36 -11.85 -0.03
CA VAL A 110 12.17 -13.12 -0.78
C VAL A 110 11.27 -14.08 0.00
N ASN A 111 11.54 -14.26 1.30
CA ASN A 111 10.75 -15.15 2.16
C ASN A 111 9.31 -14.65 2.31
N LEU A 112 9.11 -13.33 2.36
CA LEU A 112 7.79 -12.71 2.43
C LEU A 112 6.96 -13.03 1.18
N ILE A 113 7.52 -12.77 -0.01
CA ILE A 113 6.84 -12.98 -1.29
C ILE A 113 6.48 -14.46 -1.49
N GLN A 114 7.32 -15.38 -1.01
CA GLN A 114 7.03 -16.81 -1.08
C GLN A 114 5.89 -17.27 -0.17
N ARG A 115 5.60 -16.51 0.89
CA ARG A 115 4.55 -16.82 1.86
C ARG A 115 3.25 -16.08 1.58
N SER A 116 3.26 -15.06 0.72
CA SER A 116 2.04 -14.36 0.33
C SER A 116 1.16 -15.26 -0.51
N SER A 117 -0.07 -15.52 -0.04
CA SER A 117 -1.08 -16.23 -0.80
C SER A 117 -1.67 -15.36 -1.90
N ALA A 118 -2.04 -15.98 -3.03
CA ALA A 118 -2.79 -15.31 -4.08
C ALA A 118 -4.13 -14.82 -3.53
N PHE A 119 -4.40 -13.52 -3.66
CA PHE A 119 -5.67 -12.93 -3.26
C PHE A 119 -6.47 -12.56 -4.52
N GLN A 120 -7.74 -12.93 -4.55
CA GLN A 120 -8.63 -12.54 -5.64
C GLN A 120 -9.21 -11.16 -5.32
N GLY A 121 -8.65 -10.11 -5.93
CA GLY A 121 -9.21 -8.76 -5.82
C GLY A 121 -10.64 -8.66 -6.34
N TYR A 122 -11.37 -7.66 -5.85
CA TYR A 122 -12.78 -7.42 -6.16
C TYR A 122 -12.93 -6.48 -7.35
N ARG A 123 -13.23 -7.06 -8.53
CA ARG A 123 -13.40 -6.31 -9.79
C ARG A 123 -14.42 -5.17 -9.72
N MET A 124 -15.52 -5.36 -8.99
CA MET A 124 -16.54 -4.33 -8.83
C MET A 124 -16.06 -3.17 -7.97
N ARG A 125 -15.33 -3.46 -6.88
CA ARG A 125 -14.74 -2.43 -6.02
C ARG A 125 -13.71 -1.61 -6.79
N PHE A 126 -12.83 -2.27 -7.55
CA PHE A 126 -11.88 -1.59 -8.43
C PHE A 126 -12.55 -0.57 -9.35
N LYS A 127 -13.66 -0.97 -10.00
CA LYS A 127 -14.39 -0.07 -10.91
C LYS A 127 -15.01 1.13 -10.19
N LEU A 128 -15.56 0.93 -8.99
CA LEU A 128 -16.11 2.03 -8.18
C LEU A 128 -15.00 2.98 -7.72
N ASP A 129 -13.88 2.43 -7.28
CA ASP A 129 -12.70 3.20 -6.88
C ASP A 129 -12.09 3.97 -8.05
N TRP A 130 -12.08 3.38 -9.25
CA TRP A 130 -11.66 4.06 -10.47
C TRP A 130 -12.56 5.25 -10.82
N ILE A 131 -13.87 5.10 -10.67
CA ILE A 131 -14.83 6.20 -10.86
C ILE A 131 -14.55 7.32 -9.86
N LEU A 132 -14.38 6.98 -8.57
CA LEU A 132 -14.06 7.95 -7.53
C LEU A 132 -12.76 8.71 -7.85
N LEU A 133 -11.71 8.00 -8.26
CA LEU A 133 -10.42 8.60 -8.63
C LEU A 133 -10.60 9.58 -9.81
N LYS A 134 -11.31 9.16 -10.86
CA LYS A 134 -11.58 9.98 -12.04
C LYS A 134 -12.34 11.25 -11.68
N ASP A 135 -13.40 11.11 -10.89
CA ASP A 135 -14.21 12.26 -10.47
C ASP A 135 -13.38 13.25 -9.64
N GLU A 136 -12.50 12.76 -8.77
CA GLU A 136 -11.65 13.60 -7.93
C GLU A 136 -10.60 14.36 -8.74
N ILE A 137 -9.91 13.68 -9.67
CA ILE A 137 -8.90 14.30 -10.54
C ILE A 137 -9.50 15.37 -11.45
N VAL A 138 -10.65 15.05 -12.07
CA VAL A 138 -11.32 15.96 -12.99
C VAL A 138 -11.93 17.16 -12.25
N SER A 139 -12.57 16.93 -11.09
CA SER A 139 -13.20 18.02 -10.33
C SER A 139 -12.19 19.04 -9.80
N ARG A 140 -10.97 18.59 -9.53
CA ARG A 140 -9.85 19.43 -9.07
C ARG A 140 -8.99 19.99 -10.20
N ASN A 141 -9.32 19.66 -11.46
CA ASN A 141 -8.58 20.08 -12.65
C ASN A 141 -7.08 19.79 -12.57
N MET A 142 -6.71 18.59 -12.12
CA MET A 142 -5.32 18.17 -11.88
C MET A 142 -4.58 17.77 -13.17
N GLY A 143 -4.83 18.49 -14.27
CA GLY A 143 -4.13 18.30 -15.56
C GLY A 143 -4.75 17.25 -16.50
N PHE A 144 -5.72 16.44 -16.03
CA PHE A 144 -6.43 15.46 -16.86
C PHE A 144 -7.90 15.83 -17.03
N SER A 145 -8.38 15.75 -18.27
CA SER A 145 -9.78 15.97 -18.62
C SER A 145 -10.58 14.66 -18.60
N LYS A 146 -11.92 14.77 -18.58
CA LYS A 146 -12.80 13.61 -18.74
C LYS A 146 -12.52 12.82 -20.02
N GLN A 147 -12.15 13.52 -21.10
CA GLN A 147 -11.89 12.89 -22.38
C GLN A 147 -10.61 12.04 -22.33
N ASP A 148 -9.59 12.47 -21.59
CA ASP A 148 -8.34 11.72 -21.45
C ASP A 148 -8.58 10.37 -20.77
N PHE A 149 -9.43 10.35 -19.73
CA PHE A 149 -9.85 9.11 -19.08
C PHE A 149 -10.62 8.18 -20.02
N ILE A 150 -11.57 8.72 -20.81
CA ILE A 150 -12.35 7.91 -21.77
C ILE A 150 -11.41 7.31 -22.84
N ASN A 151 -10.52 8.12 -23.41
CA ASN A 151 -9.56 7.67 -24.40
C ASN A 151 -8.65 6.56 -23.85
N PHE A 152 -8.20 6.70 -22.60
CA PHE A 152 -7.41 5.68 -21.92
C PHE A 152 -8.22 4.41 -21.70
N GLU A 153 -9.43 4.51 -21.12
CA GLU A 153 -10.33 3.38 -20.84
C GLU A 153 -10.63 2.55 -22.11
N ASP A 154 -10.84 3.22 -23.24
CA ASP A 154 -11.08 2.58 -24.54
C ASP A 154 -9.81 1.89 -25.06
N ARG A 155 -8.65 2.57 -24.99
CA ARG A 155 -7.36 2.02 -25.42
C ARG A 155 -7.01 0.72 -24.71
N ILE A 156 -7.30 0.64 -23.42
CA ILE A 156 -6.96 -0.51 -22.58
C ILE A 156 -8.09 -1.54 -22.49
N GLN A 157 -9.23 -1.32 -23.13
CA GLN A 157 -10.40 -2.19 -22.98
C GLN A 157 -10.79 -2.38 -21.50
N PHE A 158 -11.01 -1.28 -20.77
CA PHE A 158 -11.19 -1.25 -19.31
C PHE A 158 -12.19 -2.28 -18.75
N HIS A 159 -13.19 -2.70 -19.51
CA HIS A 159 -14.12 -3.76 -19.10
C HIS A 159 -13.43 -5.09 -18.73
N GLN A 160 -12.30 -5.39 -19.36
CA GLN A 160 -11.48 -6.60 -19.11
C GLN A 160 -10.51 -6.44 -17.94
N LEU A 161 -10.28 -5.22 -17.45
CA LEU A 161 -9.31 -4.90 -16.39
C LEU A 161 -7.93 -5.56 -16.64
N PRO A 162 -7.27 -5.27 -17.78
CA PRO A 162 -5.98 -5.85 -18.06
C PRO A 162 -4.93 -5.37 -17.05
N GLU A 163 -3.94 -6.20 -16.77
CA GLU A 163 -2.73 -5.72 -16.13
C GLU A 163 -1.92 -4.92 -17.17
N LEU A 164 -1.55 -3.70 -16.80
CA LEU A 164 -0.69 -2.82 -17.59
C LEU A 164 0.57 -2.54 -16.80
N ASP A 165 1.67 -2.22 -17.45
CA ASP A 165 2.86 -1.68 -16.77
C ASP A 165 2.67 -0.20 -16.40
N PHE A 166 3.54 0.31 -15.53
CA PHE A 166 3.74 1.77 -15.40
C PHE A 166 4.20 2.37 -16.74
N SER A 167 3.86 3.64 -16.96
CA SER A 167 4.26 4.41 -18.14
C SER A 167 5.78 4.51 -18.23
N ASP A 168 6.29 4.68 -19.45
CA ASP A 168 7.73 4.89 -19.65
C ASP A 168 8.19 6.18 -18.95
N SER A 169 7.34 7.21 -18.94
CA SER A 169 7.58 8.45 -18.20
C SER A 169 7.77 8.17 -16.70
N PHE A 170 6.87 7.37 -16.10
CA PHE A 170 6.98 7.02 -14.68
C PHE A 170 8.25 6.22 -14.39
N LYS A 171 8.56 5.21 -15.22
CA LYS A 171 9.77 4.39 -15.07
C LYS A 171 11.07 5.21 -15.16
N VAL A 172 11.09 6.26 -15.99
CA VAL A 172 12.26 7.14 -16.15
C VAL A 172 12.40 8.13 -14.98
N ASN A 173 11.28 8.68 -14.51
CA ASN A 173 11.30 9.72 -13.47
C ASN A 173 11.35 9.14 -12.04
N TYR A 174 10.85 7.92 -11.84
CA TYR A 174 10.84 7.21 -10.56
C TYR A 174 11.44 5.81 -10.75
N PRO A 175 12.71 5.71 -11.19
CA PRO A 175 13.34 4.42 -11.39
C PRO A 175 13.60 3.78 -10.04
N ALA A 176 12.83 2.74 -9.74
CA ALA A 176 13.08 1.93 -8.58
C ALA A 176 12.66 0.49 -8.83
N THR A 177 13.56 -0.42 -8.48
CA THR A 177 13.26 -1.83 -8.37
C THR A 177 12.33 -2.02 -7.18
N THR A 178 11.10 -2.45 -7.47
CA THR A 178 10.05 -2.60 -6.47
C THR A 178 9.49 -4.02 -6.41
N ARG A 179 8.86 -4.34 -5.28
CA ARG A 179 8.05 -5.56 -5.12
C ARG A 179 6.73 -5.24 -4.46
N ILE A 180 5.67 -5.87 -4.95
CA ILE A 180 4.34 -5.70 -4.37
C ILE A 180 4.10 -6.81 -3.36
N VAL A 181 3.75 -6.44 -2.14
CA VAL A 181 3.53 -7.38 -1.03
C VAL A 181 2.28 -7.01 -0.25
N ALA A 182 1.64 -8.01 0.37
CA ALA A 182 0.48 -7.76 1.21
C ALA A 182 0.88 -6.95 2.46
N THR A 183 0.14 -5.88 2.74
CA THR A 183 0.39 -4.95 3.85
C THR A 183 0.47 -5.66 5.20
N LYS A 184 -0.53 -6.48 5.54
CA LYS A 184 -0.59 -7.20 6.82
C LYS A 184 0.65 -8.08 7.00
N LEU A 185 0.98 -8.88 5.98
CA LEU A 185 2.13 -9.77 6.00
C LEU A 185 3.46 -8.99 6.04
N PHE A 186 3.55 -7.84 5.38
CA PHE A 186 4.75 -7.01 5.44
C PHE A 186 5.06 -6.55 6.87
N PHE A 187 4.10 -5.96 7.58
CA PHE A 187 4.35 -5.47 8.94
C PHE A 187 4.48 -6.56 10.00
N GLU A 188 3.90 -7.74 9.77
CA GLU A 188 4.19 -8.92 10.58
C GLU A 188 5.66 -9.35 10.46
N TYR A 189 6.24 -9.26 9.26
CA TYR A 189 7.62 -9.66 9.00
C TYR A 189 8.64 -8.55 9.23
N PHE A 190 8.21 -7.30 9.15
CA PHE A 190 9.03 -6.11 9.28
C PHE A 190 8.40 -5.08 10.25
N PRO A 191 8.27 -5.43 11.54
CA PRO A 191 7.68 -4.54 12.53
C PRO A 191 8.47 -3.24 12.70
N GLU A 192 9.76 -3.21 12.37
CA GLU A 192 10.57 -1.98 12.40
C GLU A 192 10.02 -0.85 11.52
N PHE A 193 9.33 -1.19 10.43
CA PHE A 193 8.79 -0.20 9.50
C PHE A 193 7.38 0.28 9.86
N SER A 194 6.72 -0.32 10.87
CA SER A 194 5.39 0.15 11.32
C SER A 194 5.48 1.45 12.13
N GLN A 195 6.64 1.72 12.73
CA GLN A 195 6.89 2.89 13.58
C GLN A 195 7.62 4.03 12.84
N GLU A 196 7.98 3.86 11.56
CA GLU A 196 8.67 4.90 10.81
C GLU A 196 7.71 6.03 10.39
N PRO A 197 7.91 7.29 10.80
CA PRO A 197 6.98 8.40 10.54
C PRO A 197 6.88 8.81 9.05
N LYS A 198 7.68 8.23 8.14
CA LYS A 198 7.67 8.53 6.69
C LYS A 198 6.89 7.51 5.84
N GLY A 199 6.50 6.38 6.41
CA GLY A 199 5.54 5.42 5.84
C GLY A 199 4.39 5.26 6.83
N PHE A 200 3.15 5.37 6.38
CA PHE A 200 1.93 5.39 7.20
C PHE A 200 1.97 4.61 8.54
N THR A 201 1.56 5.27 9.63
CA THR A 201 1.12 4.67 10.89
C THR A 201 -0.06 3.76 10.61
N LEU A 202 0.19 2.45 10.51
CA LEU A 202 -0.89 1.48 10.66
C LEU A 202 -1.37 1.56 12.09
N LEU A 203 -2.62 1.98 12.24
CA LEU A 203 -3.31 2.15 13.51
C LEU A 203 -2.86 3.46 14.19
N GLU A 204 -3.71 4.48 14.11
CA GLU A 204 -3.97 5.22 15.34
C GLU A 204 -4.49 4.17 16.30
N ASP A 205 -3.62 3.72 17.20
CA ASP A 205 -4.00 2.89 18.31
C ASP A 205 -5.24 3.49 18.96
N GLU A 206 -6.16 2.60 19.31
CA GLU A 206 -7.25 2.77 20.25
C GLU A 206 -6.72 3.15 21.66
N ALA A 207 -5.97 4.24 21.76
CA ALA A 207 -5.41 4.80 22.99
C ALA A 207 -5.81 6.28 23.08
N GLY A 208 -7.11 6.51 23.18
CA GLY A 208 -7.70 7.83 23.31
C GLY A 208 -9.10 7.82 23.90
N SER A 209 -9.45 6.81 24.72
CA SER A 209 -10.51 6.99 25.71
C SER A 209 -9.97 7.94 26.78
N SER A 210 -9.97 9.25 26.49
CA SER A 210 -9.85 10.29 27.48
C SER A 210 -11.14 10.32 28.31
N VAL A 211 -11.29 9.35 29.19
CA VAL A 211 -12.03 9.55 30.43
C VAL A 211 -10.93 9.89 31.44
N PRO A 212 -10.88 11.11 31.98
CA PRO A 212 -10.03 11.37 33.13
C PRO A 212 -10.49 10.42 34.22
N GLU A 213 -9.59 9.58 34.74
CA GLU A 213 -9.77 9.00 36.07
C GLU A 213 -9.85 10.19 37.04
N GLU A 214 -11.08 10.67 37.29
CA GLU A 214 -11.36 11.40 38.51
C GLU A 214 -10.99 10.44 39.63
N GLU A 215 -9.96 10.83 40.40
CA GLU A 215 -9.65 10.24 41.69
C GLU A 215 -10.92 10.36 42.56
N GLU A 216 -11.80 9.36 42.49
CA GLU A 216 -12.84 9.17 43.50
C GLU A 216 -12.11 8.86 44.80
N GLU A 217 -11.94 9.91 45.60
CA GLU A 217 -11.56 9.88 46.99
C GLU A 217 -12.49 8.88 47.70
N ILE A 218 -12.01 7.64 47.90
CA ILE A 218 -12.76 6.60 48.62
C ILE A 218 -12.84 7.06 50.07
N VAL A 219 -13.91 7.77 50.40
CA VAL A 219 -14.30 8.06 51.79
C VAL A 219 -14.75 6.76 52.41
N TYR A 220 -13.88 6.12 53.18
CA TYR A 220 -14.24 4.96 53.99
C TYR A 220 -15.31 5.37 55.01
N PRO A 221 -16.48 4.71 55.04
CA PRO A 221 -17.41 4.89 56.15
C PRO A 221 -16.73 4.38 57.42
N ARG A 222 -16.63 5.27 58.41
CA ARG A 222 -16.14 4.99 59.76
C ARG A 222 -17.05 3.92 60.38
N TRP A 223 -16.56 2.69 60.45
CA TRP A 223 -17.23 1.62 61.20
C TRP A 223 -17.20 1.99 62.68
N GLU A 224 -18.31 2.50 63.20
CA GLU A 224 -18.58 2.54 64.62
C GLU A 224 -18.86 1.13 65.10
N GLY A 225 -17.93 0.59 65.89
CA GLY A 225 -18.10 -0.67 66.58
C GLY A 225 -17.48 -0.58 67.97
N GLU A 226 -18.19 0.03 68.91
CA GLU A 226 -18.08 -0.21 70.36
C GLU A 226 -19.50 0.02 70.93
N ALA A 227 -20.25 -1.04 71.22
CA ALA A 227 -20.31 -1.69 72.53
C ALA A 227 -20.90 -0.77 73.63
N LEU A 228 -22.20 -0.93 73.90
CA LEU A 228 -22.80 -1.22 75.21
C LEU A 228 -24.33 -1.36 75.09
#